data_AF-A0A925ZZR6-F1
#
_entry.id   AF-A0A925ZZR6-F1
#
_cell.length_a   1.000
_cell.length_b   1.000
_cell.length_c   1.000
_cell.angle_alpha   90.00
_cell.angle_beta   90.00
_cell.angle_gamma   90.00
#
_symmetry.space_group_name_H-M   'P 1'
#
loop_
_entity.id
_entity.type
_entity.pdbx_description
1 polymer ?
#
loop_
_entity_poly.entity_id
_entity_poly.type
_entity_poly.pdbx_seq_one_letter_code
_entity_poly.pdbx_strand_id
1 'polypeptide(L)'
;MALTAYQTQFKRRMKRAISLRAKADRKARRYTQLLADAIGAAEDTATQMNELNQLYNVDVSTYTLLTQALHANSGQEVLVDHLAQSTPGEEAVLFNQVPDGNGGQPLPNNPLFGEVVTGTPIIPPAQTAKALAQQVAPTSASAMPATEVDNQASEALT
;
A
#
# COMPACT_ATOMS: atom_id res chain seq x y z
N MET A 1 -28.79 -0.11 -34.47
CA MET A 1 -28.69 1.22 -33.82
C MET A 1 -27.23 1.62 -33.73
N ALA A 2 -26.88 2.84 -34.10
CA ALA A 2 -25.54 3.39 -33.86
C ALA A 2 -25.35 3.65 -32.36
N LEU A 3 -24.14 3.43 -31.84
CA LEU A 3 -23.79 3.76 -30.45
C LEU A 3 -23.78 5.27 -30.25
N THR A 4 -24.30 5.74 -29.12
CA THR A 4 -24.20 7.16 -28.76
C THR A 4 -22.76 7.57 -28.45
N ALA A 5 -22.47 8.86 -28.48
CA ALA A 5 -21.14 9.38 -28.10
C ALA A 5 -20.81 9.00 -26.65
N TYR A 6 -21.80 9.08 -25.75
CA TYR A 6 -21.72 8.59 -24.37
C TYR A 6 -21.32 7.11 -24.29
N GLN A 7 -22.03 6.23 -24.98
CA GLN A 7 -21.74 4.78 -24.96
C GLN A 7 -20.36 4.46 -25.55
N THR A 8 -19.95 5.20 -26.59
CA THR A 8 -18.62 5.06 -27.19
C THR A 8 -17.53 5.49 -26.22
N GLN A 9 -17.73 6.60 -25.50
CA GLN A 9 -16.80 7.09 -24.49
C GLN A 9 -16.68 6.10 -23.32
N PHE A 10 -17.80 5.59 -22.80
CA PHE A 10 -17.80 4.56 -21.75
C PHE A 10 -16.98 3.33 -22.17
N LYS A 11 -17.24 2.79 -23.37
CA LYS A 11 -16.51 1.61 -23.88
C LYS A 11 -15.00 1.86 -23.95
N ARG A 12 -14.57 3.05 -24.40
CA ARG A 12 -13.15 3.43 -24.47
C ARG A 12 -12.51 3.50 -23.07
N ARG A 13 -13.17 4.20 -22.15
CA ARG A 13 -12.73 4.35 -20.75
C ARG A 13 -12.61 3.00 -20.05
N MET A 14 -13.64 2.16 -20.17
CA MET A 14 -13.68 0.83 -19.56
C MET A 14 -12.61 -0.09 -20.16
N LYS A 15 -12.47 -0.13 -21.49
CA LYS A 15 -11.41 -0.90 -22.15
C LYS A 15 -10.03 -0.51 -21.64
N ARG A 16 -9.78 0.80 -21.45
CA ARG A 16 -8.52 1.28 -20.89
C ARG A 16 -8.32 0.83 -19.45
N ALA A 17 -9.32 0.97 -18.58
CA ALA A 17 -9.24 0.55 -17.19
C ALA A 17 -8.92 -0.95 -17.06
N ILE A 18 -9.62 -1.81 -17.81
CA ILE A 18 -9.36 -3.25 -17.87
C ILE A 18 -7.93 -3.53 -18.33
N SER A 19 -7.47 -2.84 -19.38
CA SER A 19 -6.10 -3.02 -19.88
C SER A 19 -5.03 -2.61 -18.86
N LEU A 20 -5.27 -1.56 -18.07
CA LEU A 20 -4.35 -1.12 -17.03
C LEU A 20 -4.31 -2.12 -15.89
N ARG A 21 -5.48 -2.63 -15.47
CA ARG A 21 -5.58 -3.69 -14.47
C ARG A 21 -4.79 -4.93 -14.90
N ALA A 22 -5.01 -5.41 -16.13
CA ALA A 22 -4.31 -6.59 -16.65
C ALA A 22 -2.78 -6.38 -16.74
N LYS A 23 -2.33 -5.16 -17.10
CA LYS A 23 -0.91 -4.82 -17.09
C LYS A 23 -0.32 -4.81 -15.68
N ALA A 24 -1.06 -4.29 -14.70
CA ALA A 24 -0.64 -4.27 -13.31
C ALA A 24 -0.54 -5.70 -12.75
N ASP A 25 -1.54 -6.55 -13.02
CA ASP A 25 -1.52 -7.97 -12.62
C ASP A 25 -0.32 -8.72 -13.21
N ARG A 26 -0.06 -8.55 -14.51
CA ARG A 26 1.12 -9.15 -15.16
C ARG A 26 2.44 -8.72 -14.50
N LYS A 27 2.55 -7.45 -14.09
CA LYS A 27 3.73 -6.95 -13.38
C LYS A 27 3.83 -7.54 -11.98
N ALA A 28 2.72 -7.57 -11.24
CA ALA A 28 2.67 -8.16 -9.91
C ALA A 28 3.17 -9.61 -9.95
N ARG A 29 2.62 -10.44 -10.84
CA ARG A 29 3.04 -11.84 -11.02
C ARG A 29 4.55 -11.98 -11.28
N ARG A 30 5.07 -11.16 -12.19
CA ARG A 30 6.51 -11.18 -12.52
C ARG A 30 7.37 -10.82 -11.30
N TYR A 31 7.00 -9.79 -10.55
CA TYR A 31 7.77 -9.38 -9.38
C TYR A 31 7.63 -10.35 -8.22
N THR A 32 6.46 -10.96 -8.03
CA THR A 32 6.27 -12.02 -7.04
C THR A 32 7.15 -13.23 -7.35
N GLN A 33 7.26 -13.64 -8.62
CA GLN A 33 8.18 -14.72 -9.00
C GLN A 33 9.64 -14.37 -8.70
N LEU A 34 10.09 -13.17 -9.10
CA LEU A 34 11.46 -12.73 -8.83
C LEU A 34 11.76 -12.65 -7.33
N LEU A 35 10.78 -12.24 -6.53
CA LEU A 35 10.91 -12.20 -5.07
C LEU A 35 10.98 -13.61 -4.48
N ALA A 36 10.12 -14.52 -4.95
CA ALA A 36 10.13 -15.92 -4.53
C ALA A 36 11.48 -16.58 -4.85
N ASP A 37 12.01 -16.39 -6.06
CA ASP A 37 13.31 -16.92 -6.47
C ASP A 37 14.45 -16.36 -5.60
N ALA A 38 14.40 -15.06 -5.27
CA ALA A 38 15.40 -14.42 -4.42
C ALA A 38 15.35 -14.91 -2.96
N ILE A 39 14.15 -15.19 -2.43
CA ILE A 39 13.98 -15.77 -1.10
C ILE A 39 14.54 -17.21 -1.07
N GLY A 40 14.23 -18.03 -2.08
CA GLY A 40 14.77 -19.39 -2.19
C GLY A 40 16.30 -19.41 -2.24
N ALA A 41 16.91 -18.54 -3.05
CA ALA A 41 18.37 -18.41 -3.09
C ALA A 41 18.98 -17.97 -1.73
N ALA A 42 18.26 -17.16 -0.96
CA ALA A 42 18.68 -16.77 0.38
C ALA A 42 18.57 -17.93 1.38
N GLU A 43 17.52 -18.77 1.28
CA GLU A 43 17.35 -19.99 2.09
C GLU A 43 18.45 -21.02 1.81
N ASP A 44 18.80 -21.23 0.54
CA ASP A 44 19.92 -22.10 0.14
C ASP A 44 21.25 -21.59 0.72
N THR A 45 21.50 -20.28 0.63
CA THR A 45 22.72 -19.66 1.17
C THR A 45 22.75 -19.76 2.69
N ALA A 46 21.62 -19.54 3.36
CA ALA A 46 21.51 -19.67 4.81
C ALA A 46 21.80 -21.10 5.27
N THR A 47 21.37 -22.11 4.49
CA THR A 47 21.68 -23.52 4.73
C THR A 47 23.18 -23.77 4.64
N GLN A 48 23.85 -23.30 3.58
CA GLN A 48 25.31 -23.43 3.43
C GLN A 48 26.07 -22.71 4.54
N MET A 49 25.66 -21.50 4.90
CA MET A 49 26.27 -20.75 6.01
C MET A 49 26.11 -21.49 7.34
N ASN A 50 24.95 -22.10 7.59
CA ASN A 50 24.71 -22.89 8.80
C ASN A 50 25.59 -24.15 8.84
N GLU A 51 25.79 -24.83 7.71
CA GLU A 51 26.71 -25.97 7.62
C GLU A 51 28.16 -25.56 7.90
N LEU A 52 28.61 -24.43 7.35
CA LEU A 52 29.95 -23.88 7.62
C LEU A 52 30.13 -23.50 9.10
N ASN A 53 29.11 -22.86 9.67
CA ASN A 53 29.08 -22.52 11.09
C ASN A 53 29.22 -23.77 11.96
N GLN A 54 28.50 -24.84 11.64
CA GLN A 54 28.60 -26.12 12.35
C GLN A 54 29.97 -26.80 12.16
N LEU A 55 30.51 -26.77 10.94
CA LEU A 55 31.78 -27.43 10.61
C LEU A 55 32.97 -26.77 11.31
N TYR A 56 32.97 -25.44 11.39
CA TYR A 56 34.07 -24.66 11.97
C TYR A 56 33.78 -24.13 13.38
N ASN A 57 32.62 -24.48 13.96
CA ASN A 57 32.14 -24.01 15.25
C ASN A 57 32.16 -22.48 15.38
N VAL A 58 31.73 -21.81 14.31
CA VAL A 58 31.60 -20.34 14.22
C VAL A 58 30.10 -20.00 14.22
N ASP A 59 29.72 -18.88 14.83
CA ASP A 59 28.34 -18.39 14.82
C ASP A 59 28.22 -17.10 13.99
N VAL A 60 28.06 -17.25 12.68
CA VAL A 60 27.79 -16.14 11.76
C VAL A 60 26.30 -16.10 11.41
N SER A 61 25.70 -14.91 11.36
CA SER A 61 24.31 -14.74 10.92
C SER A 61 24.10 -15.37 9.53
N THR A 62 23.17 -16.31 9.44
CA THR A 62 22.82 -17.02 8.19
C THR A 62 21.96 -16.17 7.25
N TYR A 63 21.24 -15.18 7.79
CA TYR A 63 20.40 -14.27 7.04
C TYR A 63 20.82 -12.81 7.21
N THR A 64 20.58 -12.01 6.17
CA THR A 64 20.54 -10.55 6.29
C THR A 64 19.20 -10.11 6.89
N LEU A 65 19.13 -8.89 7.45
CA LEU A 65 17.91 -8.34 8.05
C LEU A 65 16.70 -8.38 7.09
N LEU A 66 16.90 -8.01 5.82
CA LEU A 66 15.82 -7.98 4.83
C LEU A 66 15.34 -9.39 4.49
N THR A 67 16.26 -10.31 4.23
CA THR A 67 15.91 -11.70 3.90
C THR A 67 15.26 -12.41 5.09
N GLN A 68 15.70 -12.12 6.31
CA GLN A 68 15.07 -12.66 7.53
C GLN A 68 13.65 -12.13 7.69
N ALA A 69 13.42 -10.83 7.48
CA ALA A 69 12.09 -10.24 7.54
C ALA A 69 11.16 -10.78 6.45
N LEU A 70 11.66 -10.97 5.23
CA LEU A 70 10.89 -11.54 4.13
C LEU A 70 10.55 -13.01 4.36
N HIS A 71 11.53 -13.81 4.79
CA HIS A 71 11.31 -15.21 5.15
C HIS A 71 10.24 -15.35 6.26
N ALA A 72 10.32 -14.52 7.31
CA ALA A 72 9.38 -14.57 8.43
C ALA A 72 7.93 -14.19 8.07
N ASN A 73 7.73 -13.32 7.08
CA ASN A 73 6.40 -12.80 6.73
C ASN A 73 5.81 -13.38 5.45
N SER A 74 6.65 -13.84 4.52
CA SER A 74 6.28 -14.13 3.14
C SER A 74 7.31 -15.06 2.48
N GLY A 75 7.58 -16.20 3.13
CA GLY A 75 8.48 -17.24 2.60
C GLY A 75 8.13 -17.65 1.17
N GLN A 76 9.11 -18.26 0.47
CA GLN A 76 8.99 -18.58 -0.96
C GLN A 76 7.71 -19.36 -1.28
N GLU A 77 7.40 -20.39 -0.50
CA GLU A 77 6.24 -21.26 -0.68
C GLU A 77 4.92 -20.47 -0.68
N VAL A 78 4.76 -19.54 0.26
CA VAL A 78 3.55 -18.71 0.37
C VAL A 78 3.34 -17.85 -0.88
N LEU A 79 4.41 -17.27 -1.42
CA LEU A 79 4.34 -16.46 -2.63
C LEU A 79 4.00 -17.30 -3.87
N VAL A 80 4.57 -18.50 -3.97
CA VAL A 80 4.30 -19.44 -5.07
C VAL A 80 2.86 -19.96 -4.98
N ASP A 81 2.38 -20.28 -3.80
CA ASP A 81 1.01 -20.73 -3.57
C ASP A 81 -0.02 -19.67 -3.97
N HIS A 82 0.21 -18.42 -3.57
CA HIS A 82 -0.66 -17.31 -4.00
C HIS A 82 -0.66 -17.10 -5.51
N LEU A 83 0.47 -17.33 -6.19
CA LEU A 83 0.53 -17.29 -7.65
C LEU A 83 -0.23 -18.46 -8.29
N ALA A 84 -0.11 -19.65 -7.72
CA ALA A 84 -0.78 -20.86 -8.21
C ALA A 84 -2.31 -20.79 -8.05
N GLN A 85 -2.79 -20.20 -6.95
CA GLN A 85 -4.22 -20.00 -6.68
C GLN A 85 -4.85 -18.91 -7.56
N SER A 86 -4.06 -17.99 -8.11
CA SER A 86 -4.55 -16.90 -8.94
C SER A 86 -4.51 -17.28 -10.42
N THR A 87 -5.64 -17.68 -11.04
CA THR A 87 -5.60 -18.01 -12.47
C THR A 87 -5.44 -16.74 -13.35
N PRO A 88 -4.54 -16.77 -14.35
CA PRO A 88 -4.35 -15.62 -15.24
C PRO A 88 -5.60 -15.31 -16.06
N GLY A 89 -6.17 -14.13 -15.86
CA GLY A 89 -7.29 -13.65 -16.69
C GLY A 89 -8.68 -14.12 -16.27
N GLU A 90 -8.87 -14.57 -15.03
CA GLU A 90 -10.15 -15.00 -14.44
C GLU A 90 -11.16 -13.86 -14.19
N GLU A 91 -11.21 -12.88 -15.08
CA GLU A 91 -12.25 -11.87 -15.04
C GLU A 91 -12.90 -11.80 -16.42
N ALA A 92 -13.79 -12.77 -16.64
CA ALA A 92 -14.77 -12.68 -17.70
C ALA A 92 -15.64 -11.43 -17.46
N VAL A 93 -15.27 -10.32 -18.10
CA VAL A 93 -16.09 -9.11 -18.08
C VAL A 93 -17.33 -9.39 -18.93
N LEU A 94 -18.44 -9.75 -18.27
CA LEU A 94 -19.76 -9.59 -18.86
C LEU A 94 -20.01 -8.10 -19.06
N PHE A 95 -19.87 -7.64 -20.30
CA PHE A 95 -20.31 -6.29 -20.67
C PHE A 95 -21.83 -6.27 -20.71
N ASN A 96 -22.46 -5.93 -19.58
CA ASN A 96 -23.84 -5.47 -19.62
C ASN A 96 -23.92 -4.21 -20.48
N GLN A 97 -24.93 -4.13 -21.35
CA GLN A 97 -25.15 -2.95 -22.17
C GLN A 97 -25.41 -1.75 -21.26
N VAL A 98 -24.65 -0.67 -21.46
CA VAL A 98 -24.87 0.57 -20.71
C VAL A 98 -26.05 1.32 -21.34
N PRO A 99 -27.18 1.48 -20.61
CA PRO A 99 -28.28 2.30 -21.09
C PRO A 99 -27.82 3.75 -21.26
N ASP A 100 -28.47 4.46 -22.17
CA ASP A 100 -28.15 5.86 -22.42
C ASP A 100 -28.63 6.75 -21.27
N GLY A 101 -27.77 6.95 -20.27
CA GLY A 101 -28.10 7.69 -19.04
C GLY A 101 -27.96 9.21 -19.16
N ASN A 102 -27.47 9.73 -20.29
CA ASN A 102 -27.20 11.17 -20.49
C ASN A 102 -27.71 11.70 -21.83
N GLY A 103 -28.75 11.08 -22.40
CA GLY A 103 -29.33 11.47 -23.70
C GLY A 103 -28.31 11.47 -24.85
N GLY A 104 -27.30 10.62 -24.78
CA GLY A 104 -26.26 10.43 -25.77
C GLY A 104 -25.08 11.39 -25.65
N GLN A 105 -25.15 12.38 -24.76
CA GLN A 105 -24.13 13.41 -24.58
C GLN A 105 -22.88 12.85 -23.89
N PRO A 106 -21.68 13.11 -24.43
CA PRO A 106 -20.43 12.67 -23.82
C PRO A 106 -20.19 13.39 -22.48
N LEU A 107 -19.55 12.68 -21.55
CA LEU A 107 -19.04 13.24 -20.30
C LEU A 107 -17.80 14.12 -20.57
N PRO A 108 -17.50 15.09 -19.69
CA PRO A 108 -16.25 15.86 -19.76
C PRO A 108 -15.01 14.94 -19.78
N ASN A 109 -13.97 15.37 -20.50
CA ASN A 109 -12.71 14.64 -20.57
C ASN A 109 -12.11 14.45 -19.17
N ASN A 110 -11.55 13.27 -18.90
CA ASN A 110 -10.95 12.95 -17.61
C ASN A 110 -9.54 12.35 -17.80
N PRO A 111 -8.51 12.93 -17.14
CA PRO A 111 -7.13 12.54 -17.33
C PRO A 111 -6.81 11.13 -16.81
N LEU A 112 -7.62 10.56 -15.91
CA LEU A 112 -7.49 9.17 -15.46
C LEU A 112 -7.63 8.17 -16.62
N PHE A 113 -8.40 8.54 -17.64
CA PHE A 113 -8.53 7.76 -18.87
C PHE A 113 -7.58 8.23 -19.98
N GLY A 114 -6.58 9.05 -19.62
CA GLY A 114 -5.58 9.70 -20.49
C GLY A 114 -6.20 10.47 -21.65
N GLU A 115 -7.32 11.11 -21.38
CA GLU A 115 -7.94 12.10 -22.25
C GLU A 115 -7.33 13.46 -21.92
N VAL A 116 -7.04 14.27 -22.94
CA VAL A 116 -6.49 15.62 -22.73
C VAL A 116 -7.61 16.51 -22.21
N VAL A 117 -7.44 17.08 -21.01
CA VAL A 117 -8.32 18.11 -20.47
C VAL A 117 -7.88 19.44 -21.04
N THR A 118 -8.55 19.91 -22.07
CA THR A 118 -8.37 21.28 -22.59
C THR A 118 -9.21 22.23 -21.73
N GLY A 119 -8.74 22.53 -20.53
CA GLY A 119 -9.40 23.46 -19.60
C GLY A 119 -8.43 23.90 -18.51
N THR A 120 -8.47 25.18 -18.14
CA THR A 120 -7.65 25.74 -17.05
C THR A 120 -7.87 24.96 -15.76
N PRO A 121 -6.81 24.57 -15.01
CA PRO A 121 -6.98 23.84 -13.76
C PRO A 121 -7.87 24.63 -12.81
N ILE A 122 -8.95 24.01 -12.34
CA ILE A 122 -9.77 24.55 -11.26
C ILE A 122 -8.94 24.37 -9.98
N ILE A 123 -8.28 25.43 -9.54
CA ILE A 123 -7.63 25.49 -8.24
C ILE A 123 -8.75 25.48 -7.18
N PRO A 124 -8.87 24.46 -6.31
CA PRO A 124 -9.80 24.53 -5.19
C PRO A 124 -9.38 25.69 -4.28
N PRO A 125 -10.31 26.55 -3.82
CA PRO A 125 -9.94 27.66 -2.94
C PRO A 125 -9.33 27.11 -1.66
N ALA A 126 -8.14 27.59 -1.32
CA ALA A 126 -7.47 27.30 -0.07
C ALA A 126 -8.42 27.65 1.08
N GLN A 127 -8.82 26.66 1.87
CA GLN A 127 -9.54 26.91 3.11
C GLN A 127 -8.59 27.63 4.06
N THR A 128 -8.78 28.94 4.17
CA THR A 128 -8.21 29.77 5.23
C THR A 128 -8.53 29.14 6.58
N ALA A 129 -7.50 28.63 7.26
CA ALA A 129 -7.54 28.35 8.69
C ALA A 129 -7.81 29.67 9.41
N LYS A 130 -9.08 29.91 9.75
CA LYS A 130 -9.48 31.05 10.56
C LYS A 130 -9.47 30.61 12.01
N ALA A 131 -8.47 31.12 12.72
CA ALA A 131 -8.32 31.06 14.15
C ALA A 131 -9.63 31.35 14.90
N LEU A 132 -9.99 30.47 15.83
CA LEU A 132 -10.86 30.81 16.94
C LEU A 132 -9.97 30.96 18.18
N ALA A 133 -9.52 32.18 18.41
CA ALA A 133 -9.09 32.65 19.72
C ALA A 133 -10.15 33.65 20.20
N GLN A 134 -10.89 33.28 21.24
CA GLN A 134 -11.62 34.16 22.17
C GLN A 134 -11.90 33.27 23.41
N GLN A 135 -11.05 33.23 24.44
CA GLN A 135 -10.71 34.27 25.42
C GLN A 135 -11.90 34.59 26.35
N VAL A 136 -11.89 34.04 27.57
CA VAL A 136 -12.17 34.78 28.84
C VAL A 136 -11.40 34.09 29.99
N ALA A 137 -10.50 34.83 30.63
CA ALA A 137 -9.71 34.51 31.83
C ALA A 137 -10.41 35.08 33.10
N PRO A 138 -9.79 35.36 34.27
CA PRO A 138 -8.66 34.78 35.02
C PRO A 138 -8.99 34.55 36.55
N THR A 139 -7.96 34.14 37.32
CA THR A 139 -7.70 34.38 38.77
C THR A 139 -8.48 33.54 39.80
N SER A 140 -7.79 32.70 40.58
CA SER A 140 -7.22 33.17 41.85
C SER A 140 -5.89 32.49 42.19
N ALA A 141 -4.94 33.32 42.59
CA ALA A 141 -3.63 32.96 43.09
C ALA A 141 -3.69 32.34 44.49
N SER A 142 -2.74 31.46 44.83
CA SER A 142 -1.92 31.64 46.04
C SER A 142 -0.70 30.71 46.08
N ALA A 143 0.47 31.35 46.18
CA ALA A 143 1.67 30.97 46.94
C ALA A 143 2.40 29.63 46.70
N MET A 144 3.60 29.75 46.13
CA MET A 144 4.81 28.91 46.37
C MET A 144 5.20 28.87 47.88
N PRO A 145 6.20 28.08 48.39
CA PRO A 145 7.35 27.48 47.70
C PRO A 145 7.85 26.09 48.21
N ALA A 146 8.94 25.67 47.56
CA ALA A 146 9.79 24.48 47.69
C ALA A 146 10.25 24.03 49.09
N THR A 147 10.46 22.71 49.27
CA THR A 147 11.65 22.01 49.86
C THR A 147 11.39 20.49 49.72
N GLU A 148 12.21 19.71 49.01
CA GLU A 148 13.46 19.06 49.44
C GLU A 148 13.27 17.81 50.34
N VAL A 149 14.20 16.86 50.17
CA VAL A 149 14.54 15.70 51.04
C VAL A 149 13.72 14.41 50.77
N ASP A 150 14.21 13.46 49.99
CA ASP A 150 15.25 12.44 50.26
C ASP A 150 14.70 11.17 50.96
N ASN A 151 15.11 10.03 50.40
CA ASN A 151 15.51 8.80 51.09
C ASN A 151 14.51 7.68 51.50
N GLN A 152 15.05 6.47 51.33
CA GLN A 152 14.73 5.14 51.88
C GLN A 152 13.69 4.29 51.13
N ALA A 153 14.09 3.24 50.40
CA ALA A 153 14.82 2.02 50.78
C ALA A 153 13.95 1.00 51.54
N SER A 154 13.95 -0.22 50.98
CA SER A 154 13.80 -1.52 51.66
C SER A 154 12.45 -1.94 52.20
N GLU A 155 11.93 -3.06 51.66
CA GLU A 155 11.48 -4.30 52.33
C GLU A 155 10.57 -5.06 51.32
N ALA A 156 11.00 -6.12 50.64
CA ALA A 156 11.35 -7.46 51.09
C ALA A 156 10.16 -8.27 51.67
N LEU A 157 9.85 -9.36 50.94
CA LEU A 157 9.20 -10.62 51.36
C LEU A 157 7.78 -10.59 51.93
N THR A 158 6.87 -11.27 51.24
CA THR A 158 6.57 -12.69 51.57
C THR A 158 6.02 -13.44 50.37
#